data_AF-A0A842WFL0-F1
#
_entry.id   AF-A0A842WFL0-F1
#
_cell.length_a   1.000
_cell.length_b   1.000
_cell.length_c   1.000
_cell.angle_alpha   90.00
_cell.angle_beta   90.00
_cell.angle_gamma   90.00
#
_symmetry.space_group_name_H-M   'P 1'
#
loop_
_entity.id
_entity.type
_entity.pdbx_description
1 polymer ?
#
loop_
_entity_poly.entity_id
_entity_poly.type
_entity_poly.pdbx_seq_one_letter_code
_entity_poly.pdbx_strand_id
1 'polypeptide(L)'
;MAAKKPSKTKERGKRKSARKAPGREVKKNAKKQNAKKKPKVDKKVVEFRKALMEPAEKAMISYFLYPVAKKRKEKEAAKEVIKEAYSKGDVVVKQFILFLAHEQLAKAAGIKTMHNFSHYRKSLPKESEMGEVRKAVYRTIFNYTTSYEGIVELLGLLGELGDETAAKLITYHLSYYSSMEAPVLQIFRNASLEALGACSCPYALEALINYAKYGEKTDRAVLALSRWSKKLEATNMGAEEKAYYEKEIKKLLGGKGGHEYYR
;
A
#
# COMPACT_ATOMS: atom_id res chain seq x y z
N MET A 1 24.73 -45.03 50.42
CA MET A 1 25.10 -45.92 49.30
C MET A 1 25.58 -45.05 48.15
N ALA A 2 26.80 -45.29 47.69
CA ALA A 2 27.54 -44.48 46.73
C ALA A 2 27.52 -45.10 45.33
N ALA A 3 28.05 -44.32 44.36
CA ALA A 3 28.58 -44.72 43.05
C ALA A 3 27.53 -45.01 41.94
N LYS A 4 27.75 -44.73 40.65
CA LYS A 4 28.86 -44.12 39.87
C LYS A 4 28.29 -43.92 38.44
N LYS A 5 28.65 -42.83 37.75
CA LYS A 5 28.75 -42.85 36.26
C LYS A 5 30.00 -43.68 35.91
N PRO A 6 30.04 -44.38 34.75
CA PRO A 6 30.81 -43.81 33.62
C PRO A 6 30.27 -44.21 32.22
N SER A 7 30.39 -43.33 31.23
CA SER A 7 31.34 -43.36 30.10
C SER A 7 31.09 -44.47 29.06
N LYS A 8 30.93 -44.06 27.79
CA LYS A 8 31.22 -44.92 26.63
C LYS A 8 32.18 -44.20 25.70
N THR A 9 33.20 -44.96 25.37
CA THR A 9 34.50 -44.60 24.82
C THR A 9 34.48 -44.55 23.30
N LYS A 10 35.41 -43.76 22.76
CA LYS A 10 35.80 -43.70 21.34
C LYS A 10 36.49 -44.99 20.84
N GLU A 11 36.48 -45.10 19.51
CA GLU A 11 37.56 -45.61 18.62
C GLU A 11 37.85 -47.12 18.52
N ARG A 12 37.65 -47.69 17.32
CA ARG A 12 38.73 -48.01 16.35
C ARG A 12 38.22 -48.78 15.14
N GLY A 13 38.64 -48.35 13.95
CA GLY A 13 38.46 -49.07 12.69
C GLY A 13 39.36 -48.49 11.60
N LYS A 14 40.68 -48.60 11.77
CA LYS A 14 41.67 -48.35 10.71
C LYS A 14 41.63 -49.51 9.71
N ARG A 15 41.61 -49.22 8.41
CA ARG A 15 42.45 -49.88 7.40
C ARG A 15 42.78 -48.90 6.27
N LYS A 16 44.08 -48.62 6.13
CA LYS A 16 44.72 -47.89 5.03
C LYS A 16 45.03 -48.88 3.91
N SER A 17 44.90 -48.46 2.66
CA SER A 17 45.74 -48.94 1.56
C SER A 17 46.12 -47.75 0.67
N ALA A 18 47.42 -47.57 0.48
CA ALA A 18 48.05 -46.57 -0.39
C ALA A 18 47.75 -46.87 -1.88
N ARG A 19 47.95 -46.01 -2.89
CA ARG A 19 49.09 -45.14 -3.22
C ARG A 19 48.78 -44.37 -4.53
N LYS A 20 49.48 -43.23 -4.72
CA LYS A 20 49.85 -42.53 -5.99
C LYS A 20 48.82 -41.65 -6.73
N ALA A 21 49.05 -40.34 -6.65
CA ALA A 21 48.85 -39.40 -7.77
C ALA A 21 50.02 -39.56 -8.78
N PRO A 22 49.89 -39.16 -10.06
CA PRO A 22 50.01 -37.74 -10.45
C PRO A 22 49.21 -37.34 -11.72
N GLY A 23 49.22 -36.05 -12.04
CA GLY A 23 49.22 -35.62 -13.46
C GLY A 23 48.05 -34.75 -13.93
N ARG A 24 48.36 -33.47 -14.15
CA ARG A 24 47.64 -32.53 -15.03
C ARG A 24 47.32 -33.16 -16.40
N GLU A 25 46.11 -32.95 -16.89
CA GLU A 25 45.80 -32.26 -18.17
C GLU A 25 44.32 -32.44 -18.54
N VAL A 26 43.50 -31.39 -18.34
CA VAL A 26 42.36 -31.13 -19.24
C VAL A 26 42.33 -29.64 -19.50
N LYS A 27 43.02 -29.25 -20.58
CA LYS A 27 42.87 -27.94 -21.21
C LYS A 27 41.61 -27.95 -22.06
N LYS A 28 40.87 -26.83 -21.96
CA LYS A 28 40.06 -26.19 -23.01
C LYS A 28 38.80 -26.94 -23.46
N ASN A 29 37.66 -26.56 -22.87
CA ASN A 29 36.49 -26.07 -23.61
C ASN A 29 35.42 -25.55 -22.64
N ALA A 30 35.65 -24.39 -22.04
CA ALA A 30 34.62 -23.67 -21.32
C ALA A 30 34.91 -22.17 -21.40
N LYS A 31 34.76 -21.59 -22.59
CA LYS A 31 34.63 -20.13 -22.69
C LYS A 31 33.86 -19.72 -23.93
N LYS A 32 32.83 -18.92 -23.64
CA LYS A 32 32.07 -18.00 -24.50
C LYS A 32 30.83 -18.57 -25.16
N GLN A 33 29.74 -18.52 -24.41
CA GLN A 33 28.53 -17.81 -24.83
C GLN A 33 27.72 -17.43 -23.58
N ASN A 34 27.02 -16.30 -23.65
CA ASN A 34 26.24 -15.66 -22.58
C ASN A 34 27.02 -14.87 -21.52
N ALA A 35 27.82 -13.90 -21.98
CA ALA A 35 27.85 -12.62 -21.27
C ALA A 35 26.43 -12.02 -21.34
N LYS A 36 25.62 -12.23 -20.31
CA LYS A 36 24.39 -11.46 -20.06
C LYS A 36 24.78 -9.99 -20.13
N LYS A 37 24.47 -9.32 -21.25
CA LYS A 37 24.52 -7.86 -21.34
C LYS A 37 23.62 -7.35 -20.21
N LYS A 38 24.22 -6.82 -19.14
CA LYS A 38 23.45 -6.04 -18.15
C LYS A 38 22.71 -4.97 -18.97
N PRO A 39 21.38 -4.82 -18.81
CA PRO A 39 20.67 -3.76 -19.52
C PRO A 39 21.38 -2.44 -19.21
N LYS A 40 21.87 -1.76 -20.25
CA LYS A 40 22.38 -0.40 -20.09
C LYS A 40 21.18 0.44 -19.70
N VAL A 41 21.05 0.71 -18.41
CA VAL A 41 20.04 1.62 -17.89
C VAL A 41 20.33 2.99 -18.50
N ASP A 42 19.39 3.51 -19.29
CA ASP A 42 19.54 4.80 -19.96
C ASP A 42 19.62 5.91 -18.89
N LYS A 43 20.72 6.66 -18.89
CA LYS A 43 20.96 7.74 -17.93
C LYS A 43 19.85 8.79 -17.98
N LYS A 44 19.27 9.06 -19.16
CA LYS A 44 18.17 10.02 -19.30
C LYS A 44 16.90 9.55 -18.58
N VAL A 45 16.61 8.25 -18.64
CA VAL A 45 15.47 7.65 -17.94
C VAL A 45 15.68 7.70 -16.42
N VAL A 46 16.91 7.48 -15.96
CA VAL A 46 17.23 7.58 -14.52
C VAL A 46 17.11 9.01 -14.02
N GLU A 47 17.64 9.98 -14.75
CA GLU A 47 17.55 11.40 -14.41
C GLU A 47 16.11 11.90 -14.41
N PHE A 48 15.31 11.52 -15.42
CA PHE A 48 13.89 11.80 -15.49
C PHE A 48 13.13 11.25 -14.26
N ARG A 49 13.34 9.97 -13.94
CA ARG A 49 12.71 9.34 -12.77
C ARG A 49 13.11 10.03 -11.48
N LYS A 50 14.40 10.32 -11.31
CA LYS A 50 14.92 11.01 -10.12
C LYS A 50 14.30 12.40 -9.96
N ALA A 51 14.15 13.14 -11.06
CA ALA A 51 13.53 14.46 -11.08
C ALA A 51 12.06 14.46 -10.65
N LEU A 52 11.33 13.34 -10.81
CA LEU A 52 9.96 13.20 -10.34
C LEU A 52 9.86 12.54 -8.95
N MET A 53 10.68 11.53 -8.67
CA MET A 53 10.63 10.76 -7.43
C MET A 53 11.11 11.57 -6.22
N GLU A 54 12.19 12.36 -6.33
CA GLU A 54 12.69 13.12 -5.17
C GLU A 54 11.71 14.22 -4.70
N PRO A 55 11.12 15.04 -5.60
CA PRO A 55 10.07 15.97 -5.20
C PRO A 55 8.82 15.25 -4.68
N ALA A 56 8.42 14.15 -5.31
CA ALA A 56 7.28 13.36 -4.85
C ALA A 56 7.52 12.77 -3.45
N GLU A 57 8.72 12.27 -3.15
CA GLU A 57 9.09 11.76 -1.83
C GLU A 57 9.01 12.86 -0.77
N LYS A 58 9.60 14.03 -1.04
CA LYS A 58 9.53 15.19 -0.13
C LYS A 58 8.09 15.69 0.06
N ALA A 59 7.31 15.69 -1.01
CA ALA A 59 5.90 16.06 -0.96
C ALA A 59 5.10 15.04 -0.16
N MET A 60 5.31 13.73 -0.36
CA MET A 60 4.71 12.68 0.46
C MET A 60 5.07 12.86 1.92
N ILE A 61 6.34 13.08 2.25
CA ILE A 61 6.78 13.36 3.62
C ILE A 61 6.07 14.60 4.20
N SER A 62 5.92 15.67 3.41
CA SER A 62 5.26 16.90 3.87
C SER A 62 3.74 16.76 4.02
N TYR A 63 3.12 15.97 3.14
CA TYR A 63 1.71 15.61 3.18
C TYR A 63 1.40 14.71 4.38
N PHE A 64 2.35 13.84 4.73
CA PHE A 64 2.25 12.84 5.79
C PHE A 64 2.65 13.32 7.18
N LEU A 65 3.82 13.95 7.31
CA LEU A 65 4.36 14.41 8.58
C LEU A 65 3.88 15.80 8.95
N TYR A 66 2.75 16.21 8.37
CA TYR A 66 2.11 17.48 8.68
C TYR A 66 1.88 17.56 10.20
N PRO A 67 2.57 18.43 10.95
CA PRO A 67 2.21 18.63 12.34
C PRO A 67 0.81 19.24 12.32
N VAL A 68 -0.12 18.58 13.01
CA VAL A 68 -1.59 18.82 13.07
C VAL A 68 -1.99 20.30 13.26
N ALA A 69 -1.06 21.23 13.50
CA ALA A 69 -1.35 22.57 14.00
C ALA A 69 -1.13 23.79 13.07
N LYS A 70 -0.37 23.82 11.95
CA LYS A 70 0.08 25.17 11.45
C LYS A 70 0.16 25.52 9.96
N LYS A 71 0.05 24.63 8.97
CA LYS A 71 0.46 24.96 7.58
C LYS A 71 -0.37 24.42 6.41
N ARG A 72 -1.71 24.54 6.44
CA ARG A 72 -2.62 23.86 5.48
C ARG A 72 -2.23 24.08 4.01
N LYS A 73 -1.76 25.29 3.67
CA LYS A 73 -1.25 25.65 2.33
C LYS A 73 -0.10 24.75 1.86
N GLU A 74 0.84 24.39 2.74
CA GLU A 74 1.98 23.52 2.38
C GLU A 74 1.52 22.08 2.11
N LYS A 75 0.50 21.60 2.83
CA LYS A 75 -0.11 20.29 2.58
C LYS A 75 -0.79 20.24 1.20
N GLU A 76 -1.61 21.24 0.88
CA GLU A 76 -2.26 21.31 -0.44
C GLU A 76 -1.24 21.45 -1.56
N ALA A 77 -0.18 22.24 -1.37
CA ALA A 77 0.92 22.31 -2.33
C ALA A 77 1.63 20.95 -2.52
N ALA A 78 1.88 20.22 -1.43
CA ALA A 78 2.46 18.89 -1.50
C ALA A 78 1.54 17.90 -2.25
N LYS A 79 0.23 17.97 -2.00
CA LYS A 79 -0.77 17.16 -2.70
C LYS A 79 -0.70 17.36 -4.22
N GLU A 80 -0.62 18.60 -4.67
CA GLU A 80 -0.53 18.93 -6.09
C GLU A 80 0.80 18.46 -6.71
N VAL A 81 1.92 18.56 -5.99
CA VAL A 81 3.21 17.98 -6.44
C VAL A 81 3.12 16.46 -6.62
N ILE A 82 2.44 15.76 -5.71
CA ILE A 82 2.25 14.31 -5.82
C ILE A 82 1.41 13.97 -7.05
N LYS A 83 0.30 14.69 -7.27
CA LYS A 83 -0.57 14.49 -8.44
C LYS A 83 0.16 14.76 -9.75
N GLU A 84 0.96 15.83 -9.81
CA GLU A 84 1.76 16.18 -10.98
C GLU A 84 2.80 15.10 -11.28
N ALA A 85 3.57 14.66 -10.27
CA ALA A 85 4.57 13.62 -10.42
C ALA A 85 3.94 12.28 -10.86
N TYR A 86 2.77 11.96 -10.33
CA TYR A 86 2.03 10.76 -10.71
C TYR A 86 1.52 10.80 -12.15
N SER A 87 0.96 11.95 -12.56
CA SER A 87 0.40 12.14 -13.90
C SER A 87 1.49 12.14 -14.98
N LYS A 88 2.67 12.72 -14.69
CA LYS A 88 3.80 12.78 -15.63
C LYS A 88 4.71 11.55 -15.57
N GLY A 89 4.64 10.80 -14.47
CA GLY A 89 5.50 9.68 -14.18
C GLY A 89 5.26 8.46 -15.06
N ASP A 90 6.33 7.72 -15.34
CA ASP A 90 6.22 6.38 -15.88
C ASP A 90 5.74 5.38 -14.80
N VAL A 91 5.58 4.11 -15.20
CA VAL A 91 5.12 3.04 -14.30
C VAL A 91 5.95 2.96 -13.01
N VAL A 92 7.26 3.25 -13.06
CA VAL A 92 8.15 3.15 -11.88
C VAL A 92 7.87 4.28 -10.89
N VAL A 93 7.70 5.51 -11.39
CA VAL A 93 7.35 6.67 -10.53
C VAL A 93 5.99 6.46 -9.88
N LYS A 94 5.00 5.98 -10.65
CA LYS A 94 3.67 5.67 -10.13
C LYS A 94 3.71 4.59 -9.06
N GLN A 95 4.42 3.49 -9.31
CA GLN A 95 4.60 2.41 -8.34
C GLN A 95 5.27 2.89 -7.06
N PHE A 96 6.26 3.78 -7.15
CA PHE A 96 6.91 4.37 -5.99
C PHE A 96 5.94 5.19 -5.14
N ILE A 97 5.15 6.07 -5.76
CA ILE A 97 4.14 6.88 -5.04
C ILE A 97 3.11 5.97 -4.37
N LEU A 98 2.61 4.96 -5.08
CA LEU A 98 1.65 3.99 -4.51
C LEU A 98 2.25 3.14 -3.40
N PHE A 99 3.53 2.78 -3.50
CA PHE A 99 4.25 2.08 -2.44
C PHE A 99 4.33 2.93 -1.17
N LEU A 100 4.68 4.21 -1.28
CA LEU A 100 4.70 5.12 -0.14
C LEU A 100 3.31 5.29 0.48
N ALA A 101 2.25 5.38 -0.33
CA ALA A 101 0.87 5.44 0.16
C ALA A 101 0.47 4.14 0.87
N HIS A 102 0.79 2.99 0.29
CA HIS A 102 0.55 1.68 0.88
C HIS A 102 1.20 1.55 2.27
N GLU A 103 2.46 1.94 2.40
CA GLU A 103 3.20 1.89 3.66
C GLU A 103 2.53 2.70 4.78
N GLN A 104 1.88 3.82 4.46
CA GLN A 104 1.13 4.60 5.46
C GLN A 104 -0.23 3.98 5.77
N LEU A 105 -0.98 3.53 4.76
CA LEU A 105 -2.27 2.87 4.97
C LEU A 105 -2.13 1.55 5.74
N ALA A 106 -1.04 0.81 5.53
CA ALA A 106 -0.73 -0.41 6.28
C ALA A 106 -0.46 -0.10 7.76
N LYS A 107 0.14 1.05 8.08
CA LYS A 107 0.32 1.50 9.47
C LYS A 107 -1.01 1.88 10.13
N ALA A 108 -2.03 2.27 9.37
CA ALA A 108 -3.38 2.52 9.89
C ALA A 108 -3.99 1.29 10.58
N ALA A 109 -3.63 0.08 10.12
CA ALA A 109 -4.01 -1.17 10.77
C ALA A 109 -3.52 -1.25 12.23
N GLY A 110 -2.41 -0.59 12.53
CA GLY A 110 -1.81 -0.47 13.86
C GLY A 110 -2.55 0.47 14.81
N ILE A 111 -3.51 1.26 14.33
CA ILE A 111 -4.32 2.18 15.18
C ILE A 111 -5.20 1.40 16.18
N LYS A 112 -5.35 0.08 16.00
CA LYS A 112 -5.97 -0.81 17.00
C LYS A 112 -5.22 -0.85 18.33
N THR A 113 -3.94 -0.49 18.35
CA THR A 113 -3.13 -0.49 19.56
C THR A 113 -2.79 0.94 19.98
N MET A 114 -3.08 1.28 21.24
CA MET A 114 -2.72 2.57 21.80
C MET A 114 -1.20 2.74 21.75
N HIS A 115 -0.74 3.77 21.04
CA HIS A 115 0.67 4.14 20.96
C HIS A 115 1.16 4.67 22.30
N ASN A 116 1.65 3.78 23.15
CA ASN A 116 2.19 4.11 24.47
C ASN A 116 3.63 3.65 24.64
N PHE A 117 4.27 4.12 25.70
CA PHE A 117 5.66 3.82 25.99
C PHE A 117 5.95 2.32 26.08
N SER A 118 5.07 1.55 26.72
CA SER A 118 5.24 0.10 26.86
C SER A 118 5.15 -0.63 25.51
N HIS A 119 4.29 -0.17 24.61
CA HIS A 119 4.16 -0.72 23.26
C HIS A 119 5.45 -0.48 22.46
N TYR A 120 5.94 0.76 22.42
CA TYR A 120 7.15 1.12 21.68
C TYR A 120 8.42 0.49 22.26
N ARG A 121 8.51 0.35 23.59
CA ARG A 121 9.63 -0.34 24.24
C ARG A 121 9.71 -1.83 23.88
N LYS A 122 8.57 -2.45 23.53
CA LYS A 122 8.52 -3.86 23.08
C LYS A 122 8.84 -4.02 21.60
N SER A 123 8.60 -3.00 20.78
CA SER A 123 8.80 -3.04 19.32
C SER A 123 10.14 -2.46 18.85
N LEU A 124 10.83 -1.69 19.68
CA LEU A 124 12.17 -1.16 19.41
C LEU A 124 13.26 -2.11 19.93
N PRO A 125 14.49 -2.06 19.38
CA PRO A 125 15.64 -2.79 19.92
C PRO A 125 15.78 -2.57 21.43
N LYS A 126 16.17 -3.62 22.17
CA LYS A 126 16.30 -3.55 23.64
C LYS A 126 17.29 -2.48 24.12
N GLU A 127 18.21 -2.09 23.24
CA GLU A 127 19.26 -1.09 23.46
C GLU A 127 18.79 0.35 23.19
N SER A 128 17.57 0.56 22.68
CA SER A 128 17.06 1.92 22.41
C SER A 128 16.95 2.73 23.70
N GLU A 129 17.50 3.93 23.69
CA GLU A 129 17.46 4.81 24.86
C GLU A 129 16.02 5.24 25.17
N MET A 130 15.70 5.42 26.45
CA MET A 130 14.36 5.85 26.89
C MET A 130 13.93 7.18 26.24
N GLY A 131 14.90 8.05 25.90
CA GLY A 131 14.65 9.29 25.17
C GLY A 131 14.15 9.06 23.74
N GLU A 132 14.66 8.04 23.05
CA GLU A 132 14.23 7.69 21.69
C GLU A 132 12.83 7.10 21.67
N VAL A 133 12.52 6.23 22.64
CA VAL A 133 11.18 5.66 22.82
C VAL A 133 10.15 6.78 23.05
N ARG A 134 10.47 7.76 23.92
CA ARG A 134 9.59 8.93 24.14
C ARG A 134 9.40 9.77 22.88
N LYS A 135 10.48 10.04 22.14
CA LYS A 135 10.40 10.78 20.86
C LYS A 135 9.57 10.03 19.83
N ALA A 136 9.69 8.71 19.73
CA ALA A 136 8.90 7.89 18.82
C ALA A 136 7.40 7.94 19.16
N VAL A 137 7.05 7.76 20.44
CA VAL A 137 5.66 7.88 20.92
C VAL A 137 5.10 9.26 20.61
N TYR A 138 5.83 10.34 20.96
CA TYR A 138 5.38 11.71 20.70
C TYR A 138 5.18 11.96 19.21
N ARG A 139 6.15 11.55 18.38
CA ARG A 139 6.02 11.66 16.93
C ARG A 139 4.77 10.95 16.45
N THR A 140 4.51 9.72 16.86
CA THR A 140 3.33 8.98 16.40
C THR A 140 2.01 9.58 16.87
N ILE A 141 1.90 10.03 18.13
CA ILE A 141 0.66 10.66 18.63
C ILE A 141 0.31 11.91 17.81
N PHE A 142 1.30 12.71 17.44
CA PHE A 142 1.11 13.96 16.72
C PHE A 142 1.40 13.84 15.20
N ASN A 143 1.58 12.62 14.69
CA ASN A 143 1.78 12.37 13.27
C ASN A 143 0.43 12.18 12.59
N TYR A 144 0.22 12.98 11.55
CA TYR A 144 -1.00 12.96 10.78
C TYR A 144 -1.22 11.62 10.06
N THR A 145 -0.16 10.88 9.68
CA THR A 145 -0.32 9.54 9.05
C THR A 145 -0.89 8.46 9.94
N THR A 146 -0.90 8.66 11.25
CA THR A 146 -1.51 7.74 12.22
C THR A 146 -2.81 8.30 12.81
N SER A 147 -3.29 9.43 12.28
CA SER A 147 -4.59 10.01 12.60
C SER A 147 -5.68 9.55 11.62
N TYR A 148 -6.94 9.62 12.03
CA TYR A 148 -8.07 9.30 11.15
C TYR A 148 -8.13 10.26 9.95
N GLU A 149 -7.91 11.55 10.20
CA GLU A 149 -7.95 12.58 9.18
C GLU A 149 -6.91 12.31 8.08
N GLY A 150 -5.66 12.01 8.45
CA GLY A 150 -4.61 11.72 7.47
C GLY A 150 -4.83 10.44 6.66
N ILE A 151 -5.41 9.40 7.25
CA ILE A 151 -5.77 8.17 6.51
C ILE A 151 -6.92 8.44 5.53
N VAL A 152 -7.96 9.16 5.97
CA VAL A 152 -9.09 9.54 5.11
C VAL A 152 -8.62 10.41 3.95
N GLU A 153 -7.76 11.39 4.21
CA GLU A 153 -7.22 12.25 3.16
C GLU A 153 -6.32 11.50 2.17
N LEU A 154 -5.49 10.56 2.65
CA LEU A 154 -4.67 9.72 1.78
C LEU A 154 -5.53 8.84 0.86
N LEU A 155 -6.62 8.26 1.37
CA LEU A 155 -7.59 7.54 0.54
C LEU A 155 -8.22 8.47 -0.51
N GLY A 156 -8.59 9.69 -0.10
CA GLY A 156 -9.09 10.72 -1.02
C GLY A 156 -8.10 11.08 -2.13
N LEU A 157 -6.82 11.27 -1.79
CA LEU A 157 -5.74 11.50 -2.75
C LEU A 157 -5.62 10.35 -3.74
N LEU A 158 -5.62 9.09 -3.28
CA LEU A 158 -5.60 7.93 -4.18
C LEU A 158 -6.82 7.92 -5.12
N GLY A 159 -7.98 8.35 -4.61
CA GLY A 159 -9.19 8.53 -5.40
C GLY A 159 -9.00 9.51 -6.56
N GLU A 160 -8.35 10.64 -6.27
CA GLU A 160 -8.05 11.70 -7.25
C GLU A 160 -6.97 11.34 -8.26
N LEU A 161 -6.04 10.42 -7.94
CA LEU A 161 -5.07 9.92 -8.93
C LEU A 161 -5.76 9.20 -10.11
N GLY A 162 -6.96 8.65 -9.86
CA GLY A 162 -7.92 8.30 -10.90
C GLY A 162 -7.57 7.09 -11.77
N ASP A 163 -6.42 6.44 -11.57
CA ASP A 163 -6.01 5.30 -12.38
C ASP A 163 -6.35 3.94 -11.74
N GLU A 164 -6.24 2.88 -12.54
CA GLU A 164 -6.59 1.52 -12.12
C GLU A 164 -5.72 1.00 -10.98
N THR A 165 -4.44 1.38 -10.92
CA THR A 165 -3.52 0.86 -9.90
C THR A 165 -3.80 1.52 -8.55
N ALA A 166 -4.11 2.82 -8.55
CA ALA A 166 -4.57 3.52 -7.36
C ALA A 166 -5.90 2.92 -6.85
N ALA A 167 -6.86 2.66 -7.74
CA ALA A 167 -8.12 2.03 -7.38
C ALA A 167 -7.92 0.61 -6.80
N LYS A 168 -7.02 -0.20 -7.39
CA LYS A 168 -6.63 -1.51 -6.84
C LYS A 168 -6.02 -1.43 -5.44
N LEU A 169 -5.23 -0.39 -5.15
CA LEU A 169 -4.70 -0.17 -3.81
C LEU A 169 -5.82 0.19 -2.82
N ILE A 170 -6.78 1.02 -3.24
CA ILE A 170 -7.96 1.35 -2.41
C ILE A 170 -8.79 0.09 -2.14
N THR A 171 -9.07 -0.74 -3.16
CA THR A 171 -9.86 -1.97 -2.98
C THR A 171 -9.15 -2.99 -2.10
N TYR A 172 -7.83 -3.12 -2.21
CA TYR A 172 -7.02 -3.95 -1.31
C TYR A 172 -7.24 -3.54 0.15
N HIS A 173 -7.07 -2.25 0.47
CA HIS A 173 -7.26 -1.76 1.84
C HIS A 173 -8.72 -1.80 2.29
N LEU A 174 -9.68 -1.54 1.40
CA LEU A 174 -11.11 -1.70 1.69
C LEU A 174 -11.44 -3.14 2.10
N SER A 175 -10.90 -4.15 1.41
CA SER A 175 -11.11 -5.55 1.75
C SER A 175 -10.55 -5.88 3.13
N TYR A 176 -9.37 -5.34 3.45
CA TYR A 176 -8.74 -5.50 4.75
C TYR A 176 -9.54 -4.82 5.86
N TYR A 177 -10.00 -3.58 5.67
CA TYR A 177 -10.83 -2.89 6.65
C TYR A 177 -12.21 -3.53 6.84
N SER A 178 -12.73 -4.21 5.81
CA SER A 178 -14.02 -4.93 5.85
C SER A 178 -13.96 -6.28 6.52
N SER A 179 -12.78 -6.90 6.63
CA SER A 179 -12.63 -8.19 7.33
C SER A 179 -12.54 -8.07 8.85
N MET A 180 -12.59 -6.85 9.40
CA MET A 180 -12.35 -6.59 10.81
C MET A 180 -13.45 -5.72 11.41
N GLU A 181 -14.04 -6.19 12.50
CA GLU A 181 -15.08 -5.47 13.25
C GLU A 181 -14.44 -4.51 14.25
N ALA A 182 -14.19 -3.28 13.82
CA ALA A 182 -13.81 -2.18 14.72
C ALA A 182 -14.46 -0.88 14.25
N PRO A 183 -15.07 -0.08 15.14
CA PRO A 183 -15.77 1.16 14.75
C PRO A 183 -14.87 2.13 13.96
N VAL A 184 -13.60 2.25 14.37
CA VAL A 184 -12.60 3.04 13.63
C VAL A 184 -12.44 2.60 12.17
N LEU A 185 -12.50 1.30 11.89
CA LEU A 185 -12.35 0.79 10.53
C LEU A 185 -13.58 1.08 9.67
N GLN A 186 -14.76 1.33 10.27
CA GLN A 186 -15.93 1.82 9.53
C GLN A 186 -15.66 3.18 8.89
N ILE A 187 -14.93 4.06 9.56
CA ILE A 187 -14.51 5.36 9.00
C ILE A 187 -13.65 5.13 7.75
N PHE A 188 -12.67 4.21 7.83
CA PHE A 188 -11.78 3.92 6.71
C PHE A 188 -12.49 3.19 5.57
N ARG A 189 -13.43 2.28 5.86
CA ARG A 189 -14.30 1.66 4.85
C ARG A 189 -15.08 2.73 4.08
N ASN A 190 -15.73 3.63 4.80
CA ASN A 190 -16.50 4.73 4.20
C ASN A 190 -15.61 5.63 3.35
N ALA A 191 -14.42 5.99 3.83
CA ALA A 191 -13.45 6.79 3.08
C ALA A 191 -12.96 6.07 1.81
N SER A 192 -12.71 4.76 1.86
CA SER A 192 -12.36 3.97 0.69
C SER A 192 -13.48 3.94 -0.35
N LEU A 193 -14.74 3.79 0.08
CA LEU A 193 -15.91 3.84 -0.81
C LEU A 193 -16.05 5.23 -1.47
N GLU A 194 -15.88 6.30 -0.70
CA GLU A 194 -15.89 7.67 -1.23
C GLU A 194 -14.76 7.91 -2.23
N ALA A 195 -13.56 7.39 -1.96
CA ALA A 195 -12.41 7.47 -2.85
C ALA A 195 -12.63 6.72 -4.17
N LEU A 196 -13.18 5.49 -4.12
CA LEU A 196 -13.60 4.78 -5.34
C LEU A 196 -14.71 5.53 -6.10
N GLY A 197 -15.59 6.22 -5.37
CA GLY A 197 -16.59 7.11 -5.95
C GLY A 197 -15.99 8.35 -6.63
N ALA A 198 -14.77 8.76 -6.26
CA ALA A 198 -14.04 9.86 -6.90
C ALA A 198 -13.23 9.39 -8.12
N CYS A 199 -12.66 8.17 -8.10
CA CYS A 199 -11.87 7.61 -9.20
C CYS A 199 -12.58 7.66 -10.57
N SER A 200 -11.85 7.90 -11.65
CA SER A 200 -12.40 7.93 -13.02
C SER A 200 -12.23 6.61 -13.79
N CYS A 201 -11.57 5.59 -13.21
CA CYS A 201 -11.30 4.33 -13.88
C CYS A 201 -12.47 3.31 -13.75
N PRO A 202 -12.78 2.53 -14.82
CA PRO A 202 -13.81 1.49 -14.80
C PRO A 202 -13.71 0.49 -13.65
N TYR A 203 -12.49 0.09 -13.30
CA TYR A 203 -12.24 -0.85 -12.21
C TYR A 203 -12.82 -0.38 -10.86
N ALA A 204 -12.76 0.93 -10.57
CA ALA A 204 -13.32 1.46 -9.33
C ALA A 204 -14.85 1.35 -9.29
N LEU A 205 -15.53 1.51 -10.43
CA LEU A 205 -16.97 1.29 -10.54
C LEU A 205 -17.33 -0.18 -10.34
N GLU A 206 -16.61 -1.09 -11.00
CA GLU A 206 -16.81 -2.51 -10.85
C GLU A 206 -16.63 -2.95 -9.38
N ALA A 207 -15.59 -2.44 -8.72
CA ALA A 207 -15.35 -2.69 -7.31
C ALA A 207 -16.49 -2.21 -6.40
N LEU A 208 -17.05 -1.01 -6.66
CA LEU A 208 -18.19 -0.49 -5.91
C LEU A 208 -19.46 -1.32 -6.14
N ILE A 209 -19.71 -1.75 -7.38
CA ILE A 209 -20.84 -2.61 -7.71
C ILE A 209 -20.70 -3.95 -6.99
N ASN A 210 -19.52 -4.58 -7.04
CA ASN A 210 -19.26 -5.83 -6.36
C ASN A 210 -19.40 -5.70 -4.84
N TYR A 211 -18.89 -4.60 -4.26
CA TYR A 211 -19.08 -4.30 -2.85
C TYR A 211 -20.57 -4.17 -2.49
N ALA A 212 -21.35 -3.43 -3.27
CA ALA A 212 -22.77 -3.23 -3.00
C ALA A 212 -23.63 -4.49 -3.26
N LYS A 213 -23.18 -5.40 -4.15
CA LYS A 213 -23.85 -6.67 -4.45
C LYS A 213 -23.63 -7.73 -3.39
N TYR A 214 -22.39 -7.89 -2.94
CA TYR A 214 -21.97 -9.03 -2.12
C TYR A 214 -21.56 -8.64 -0.70
N GLY A 215 -21.30 -7.35 -0.47
CA GLY A 215 -20.99 -6.80 0.85
C GLY A 215 -22.19 -6.11 1.48
N GLU A 216 -21.91 -5.05 2.21
CA GLU A 216 -22.91 -4.26 2.92
C GLU A 216 -23.39 -3.09 2.05
N LYS A 217 -24.70 -2.98 1.82
CA LYS A 217 -25.28 -1.84 1.11
C LYS A 217 -25.36 -0.64 2.07
N THR A 218 -24.24 0.05 2.23
CA THR A 218 -24.14 1.24 3.06
C THR A 218 -24.57 2.50 2.30
N ASP A 219 -25.04 3.52 3.01
CA ASP A 219 -25.36 4.84 2.43
C ASP A 219 -24.16 5.44 1.68
N ARG A 220 -22.94 5.12 2.12
CA ARG A 220 -21.71 5.56 1.47
C ARG A 220 -21.44 4.85 0.15
N ALA A 221 -21.73 3.56 0.05
CA ALA A 221 -21.70 2.85 -1.23
C ALA A 221 -22.75 3.43 -2.20
N VAL A 222 -23.97 3.72 -1.71
CA VAL A 222 -25.04 4.35 -2.50
C VAL A 222 -24.63 5.73 -3.01
N LEU A 223 -24.05 6.57 -2.16
CA LEU A 223 -23.54 7.88 -2.55
C LEU A 223 -22.41 7.78 -3.59
N ALA A 224 -21.47 6.86 -3.41
CA ALA A 224 -20.40 6.62 -4.37
C ALA A 224 -20.94 6.16 -5.74
N LEU A 225 -21.93 5.26 -5.75
CA LEU A 225 -22.61 4.81 -6.96
C LEU A 225 -23.41 5.94 -7.63
N SER A 226 -24.04 6.83 -6.86
CA SER A 226 -24.72 8.02 -7.39
C SER A 226 -23.74 9.02 -8.04
N ARG A 227 -22.53 9.18 -7.48
CA ARG A 227 -21.48 9.97 -8.15
C ARG A 227 -21.08 9.33 -9.48
N TRP A 228 -20.96 8.00 -9.50
CA TRP A 228 -20.68 7.26 -10.72
C TRP A 228 -21.77 7.40 -11.78
N SER A 229 -23.04 7.35 -11.40
CA SER A 229 -24.16 7.53 -12.36
C SER A 229 -24.07 8.86 -13.10
N LYS A 230 -23.56 9.92 -12.45
CA LYS A 230 -23.42 11.26 -13.04
C LYS A 230 -22.22 11.39 -13.98
N LYS A 231 -21.18 10.57 -13.82
CA LYS A 231 -19.93 10.66 -14.60
C LYS A 231 -19.71 9.51 -15.58
N LEU A 232 -20.58 8.49 -15.57
CA LEU A 232 -20.47 7.32 -16.45
C LEU A 232 -20.36 7.73 -17.92
N GLU A 233 -21.14 8.73 -18.35
CA GLU A 233 -21.11 9.25 -19.71
C GLU A 233 -19.75 9.84 -20.11
N ALA A 234 -19.03 10.46 -19.17
CA ALA A 234 -17.72 11.07 -19.41
C ALA A 234 -16.58 10.05 -19.45
N THR A 235 -16.84 8.76 -19.25
CA THR A 235 -15.83 7.71 -19.33
C THR A 235 -15.56 7.26 -20.76
N ASN A 236 -14.37 6.71 -20.99
CA ASN A 236 -13.93 6.16 -22.29
C ASN A 236 -14.44 4.72 -22.54
N MET A 237 -15.49 4.28 -21.85
CA MET A 237 -16.09 2.95 -22.03
C MET A 237 -16.90 2.86 -23.34
N GLY A 238 -17.05 1.65 -23.88
CA GLY A 238 -17.94 1.39 -25.01
C GLY A 238 -19.42 1.57 -24.66
N ALA A 239 -20.29 1.78 -25.66
CA ALA A 239 -21.72 2.00 -25.43
C ALA A 239 -22.41 0.83 -24.71
N GLU A 240 -22.08 -0.41 -25.08
CA GLU A 240 -22.60 -1.62 -24.43
C GLU A 240 -22.16 -1.72 -22.96
N GLU A 241 -20.88 -1.40 -22.70
CA GLU A 241 -20.31 -1.41 -21.34
C GLU A 241 -20.97 -0.34 -20.45
N LYS A 242 -21.17 0.87 -20.98
CA LYS A 242 -21.90 1.94 -20.29
C LYS A 242 -23.34 1.51 -19.98
N ALA A 243 -24.06 0.96 -20.95
CA ALA A 243 -25.43 0.49 -20.75
C ALA A 243 -25.52 -0.62 -19.68
N TYR A 244 -24.55 -1.55 -19.66
CA TYR A 244 -24.44 -2.55 -18.61
C TYR A 244 -24.28 -1.92 -17.23
N TYR A 245 -23.29 -1.03 -17.06
CA TYR A 245 -23.02 -0.40 -15.78
C TYR A 245 -24.16 0.53 -15.32
N GLU A 246 -24.81 1.24 -16.23
CA GLU A 246 -25.95 2.10 -15.93
C GLU A 246 -27.12 1.26 -15.36
N LYS A 247 -27.41 0.10 -15.98
CA LYS A 247 -28.42 -0.84 -15.49
C LYS A 247 -28.07 -1.36 -14.10
N GLU A 248 -26.82 -1.74 -13.86
CA GLU A 248 -26.37 -2.24 -12.56
C GLU A 248 -26.43 -1.17 -11.47
N ILE A 249 -26.01 0.07 -11.76
CA ILE A 249 -26.13 1.20 -10.84
C ILE A 249 -27.62 1.45 -10.53
N LYS A 250 -28.49 1.53 -11.54
CA LYS A 250 -29.94 1.74 -11.35
C LYS A 250 -30.56 0.64 -10.49
N LYS A 251 -30.19 -0.62 -10.68
CA LYS A 251 -30.66 -1.74 -9.85
C LYS A 251 -30.25 -1.58 -8.39
N LEU A 252 -28.99 -1.19 -8.14
CA LEU A 252 -28.47 -1.00 -6.79
C LEU A 252 -29.05 0.25 -6.11
N LEU A 253 -29.29 1.33 -6.84
CA LEU A 253 -29.92 2.55 -6.31
C LEU A 253 -31.45 2.40 -6.12
N GLY A 254 -32.12 1.68 -7.04
CA GLY A 254 -33.58 1.53 -7.10
C GLY A 254 -34.17 0.35 -6.31
N GLY A 255 -33.33 -0.57 -5.79
CA GLY A 255 -33.79 -1.59 -4.86
C GLY A 255 -34.23 -0.97 -3.52
N LYS A 256 -35.56 -0.86 -3.32
CA LYS A 256 -36.31 -0.45 -2.12
C LYS A 256 -35.44 0.06 -0.95
N GLY A 257 -35.36 1.39 -0.82
CA GLY A 257 -34.72 2.08 0.31
C GLY A 257 -34.23 3.50 0.00
N GLY A 258 -34.15 3.89 -1.27
CA GLY A 258 -33.56 5.19 -1.66
C GLY A 258 -34.52 6.38 -1.78
N HIS A 259 -35.83 6.20 -1.59
CA HIS A 259 -36.82 7.26 -1.86
C HIS A 259 -37.35 8.00 -0.63
N GLU A 260 -36.96 7.62 0.60
CA GLU A 260 -37.41 8.32 1.82
C GLU A 260 -36.37 9.24 2.47
N TYR A 261 -35.10 9.23 2.04
CA TYR A 261 -34.03 10.01 2.68
C TYR A 261 -33.55 11.24 1.90
N TYR A 262 -34.23 11.60 0.81
CA TYR A 262 -33.93 12.82 0.04
C TYR A 262 -35.18 13.71 -0.11
N ARG A 263 -35.73 14.12 1.03
CA ARG A 263 -36.49 15.37 1.19
C ARG A 263 -35.99 16.11 2.41
#